data_AF-T1HJE1-F1
#
_entry.id   AF-T1HJE1-F1
#
_cell.length_a   1.000
_cell.length_b   1.000
_cell.length_c   1.000
_cell.angle_alpha   90.00
_cell.angle_beta   90.00
_cell.angle_gamma   90.00
#
_symmetry.space_group_name_H-M   'P 1'
#
loop_
_entity.id
_entity.type
_entity.pdbx_description
1 polymer ?
#
loop_
_entity_poly.entity_id
_entity_poly.type
_entity_poly.pdbx_seq_one_letter_code
_entity_poly.pdbx_strand_id
1 'polypeptide(L)' 'MSKDIQMMMFGLGDCPDPLLETAQLIEIIVLEQMISLLYQAKEVADLRGAPAVGPEDVLFLMRNNIIALKRLISYLGASL' A
#
# COMPACT_ATOMS: atom_id res chain seq x y z
N MET A 1 -11.72 5.35 8.78
CA MET A 1 -10.90 4.16 8.48
C MET A 1 -11.76 2.93 8.27
N SER A 2 -12.35 2.28 9.29
CA SER A 2 -13.13 1.04 9.06
C SER A 2 -14.31 1.22 8.08
N LYS A 3 -15.02 2.36 8.13
CA LYS A 3 -16.08 2.67 7.14
C LYS A 3 -15.53 2.86 5.72
N ASP A 4 -14.34 3.45 5.57
CA ASP A 4 -13.71 3.63 4.26
C ASP A 4 -13.27 2.28 3.70
N ILE A 5 -12.77 1.39 4.56
CA ILE A 5 -12.45 0.00 4.21
C ILE A 5 -13.72 -0.75 3.79
N GLN A 6 -14.82 -0.59 4.52
CA GLN A 6 -16.11 -1.18 4.15
C GLN A 6 -16.59 -0.69 2.78
N MET A 7 -16.42 0.61 2.47
CA MET A 7 -16.73 1.17 1.15
C MET A 7 -15.81 0.64 0.05
N MET A 8 -14.51 0.45 0.34
CA MET A 8 -13.59 -0.19 -0.59
C MET A 8 -13.96 -1.66 -0.84
N MET A 9 -14.36 -2.39 0.21
CA MET A 9 -14.83 -3.79 0.09
C MET A 9 -16.10 -3.88 -0.76
N PHE A 10 -17.04 -2.94 -0.59
CA PHE A 10 -18.24 -2.85 -1.42
C PHE A 10 -17.90 -2.56 -2.89
N GLY A 11 -17.02 -1.59 -3.14
CA GLY A 11 -16.70 -1.14 -4.50
C GLY A 11 -15.73 -2.03 -5.27
N LEU A 12 -14.90 -2.81 -4.58
CA LEU A 12 -13.83 -3.64 -5.17
C LEU A 12 -14.06 -5.15 -4.99
N GLY A 13 -15.04 -5.54 -4.18
CA GLY A 13 -15.41 -6.94 -3.91
C GLY A 13 -16.71 -7.36 -4.57
N ASP A 14 -17.20 -8.52 -4.16
CA ASP A 14 -18.47 -9.13 -4.60
C ASP A 14 -19.56 -9.07 -3.51
N CYS A 15 -19.25 -8.53 -2.34
CA CYS A 15 -20.18 -8.41 -1.21
C CYS A 15 -20.87 -7.02 -1.23
N PRO A 16 -22.19 -6.94 -1.44
CA PRO A 16 -22.91 -5.68 -1.53
C PRO A 16 -23.11 -4.98 -0.17
N ASP A 17 -22.97 -5.71 0.94
CA ASP A 17 -23.03 -5.16 2.30
C ASP A 17 -21.97 -5.84 3.19
N PRO A 18 -20.69 -5.43 3.08
CA PRO A 18 -19.61 -6.04 3.85
C PRO A 18 -19.79 -5.77 5.34
N LEU A 19 -19.59 -6.79 6.18
CA LEU A 19 -19.73 -6.64 7.64
C LEU A 19 -18.71 -5.64 8.21
N LEU A 20 -19.14 -4.81 9.16
CA LEU A 20 -18.27 -3.82 9.81
C LEU A 20 -17.14 -4.51 10.58
N GLU A 21 -17.42 -5.63 11.22
CA GLU A 21 -16.47 -6.43 11.98
C GLU A 21 -15.36 -6.98 11.07
N THR A 22 -15.71 -7.37 9.83
CA THR A 22 -14.72 -7.77 8.83
C THR A 22 -13.86 -6.60 8.38
N ALA A 23 -14.45 -5.42 8.18
CA ALA A 23 -13.69 -4.22 7.83
C ALA A 23 -12.71 -3.81 8.94
N GLN A 24 -13.10 -3.97 10.22
CA GLN A 24 -12.22 -3.76 11.37
C GLN A 24 -11.05 -4.75 11.41
N LEU A 25 -11.30 -6.02 11.09
CA LEU A 25 -10.21 -7.01 11.00
C LEU A 25 -9.24 -6.68 9.86
N ILE A 26 -9.78 -6.28 8.70
CA ILE A 26 -8.96 -5.83 7.57
C ILE A 26 -8.14 -4.60 7.93
N GLU A 27 -8.69 -3.66 8.70
CA GLU A 27 -7.94 -2.49 9.18
C GLU A 27 -6.69 -2.89 9.96
N ILE A 28 -6.80 -3.88 10.84
CA ILE A 28 -5.66 -4.40 11.61
C ILE A 28 -4.63 -5.04 10.68
N ILE A 29 -5.08 -5.89 9.75
CA ILE A 29 -4.19 -6.55 8.78
C ILE A 29 -3.45 -5.53 7.93
N VAL A 30 -4.16 -4.51 7.41
CA VAL A 30 -3.57 -3.46 6.58
C VAL A 30 -2.59 -2.63 7.39
N LEU A 31 -2.88 -2.32 8.65
CA LEU A 31 -1.95 -1.61 9.53
C LEU A 31 -0.64 -2.38 9.70
N GLU A 32 -0.70 -3.68 9.99
CA GLU A 32 0.48 -4.53 10.13
C GLU A 32 1.30 -4.59 8.83
N GLN A 33 0.62 -4.70 7.68
CA GLN A 33 1.26 -4.69 6.37
C GLN A 33 1.93 -3.35 6.05
N MET A 34 1.29 -2.23 6.38
CA MET A 34 1.85 -0.90 6.19
C MET A 34 3.10 -0.69 7.05
N ILE A 35 3.08 -1.14 8.30
CA ILE A 35 4.23 -1.09 9.19
C ILE A 35 5.39 -1.90 8.59
N SER A 36 5.14 -3.13 8.15
CA SER A 36 6.16 -3.98 7.51
C SER A 36 6.73 -3.33 6.25
N LEU A 37 5.88 -2.75 5.41
CA LEU A 37 6.30 -2.05 4.19
C LEU A 37 7.19 -0.84 4.51
N LEU A 38 6.87 -0.06 5.54
CA LEU A 38 7.70 1.08 5.96
C LEU A 38 9.07 0.65 6.49
N TYR A 39 9.15 -0.44 7.26
CA TYR A 39 10.44 -1.00 7.69
C TYR A 39 11.30 -1.41 6.49
N GLN A 40 10.73 -2.13 5.53
CA GLN A 40 11.44 -2.51 4.31
C GLN A 40 11.87 -1.29 3.49
N ALA A 41 11.03 -0.27 3.38
CA ALA A 41 11.37 0.95 2.65
C ALA A 41 12.50 1.72 3.35
N LYS A 42 12.53 1.72 4.69
CA LYS A 42 13.63 2.29 5.48
C LYS A 42 14.95 1.54 5.26
N GLU A 43 14.92 0.22 5.20
CA GLU A 43 16.12 -0.58 4.88
C GLU A 43 16.68 -0.21 3.49
N VAL A 44 15.81 -0.02 2.49
CA VAL A 44 16.23 0.42 1.15
C VAL A 44 16.82 1.84 1.18
N ALA A 45 16.21 2.76 1.93
CA ALA A 45 16.72 4.12 2.09
C ALA A 45 18.11 4.13 2.76
N ASP A 46 18.30 3.30 3.78
CA ASP A 46 19.57 3.14 4.48
C ASP A 46 20.66 2.57 3.58
N LEU A 47 20.32 1.58 2.74
CA LEU A 47 21.25 1.03 1.74
C LEU A 47 21.64 2.06 0.69
N ARG A 48 20.77 3.03 0.37
CA ARG A 48 21.09 4.18 -0.48
C ARG A 48 21.91 5.26 0.24
N GLY A 49 21.99 5.22 1.58
CA GLY A 49 22.57 6.28 2.40
C GLY A 49 21.72 7.55 2.45
N ALA A 50 20.41 7.43 2.19
CA ALA A 50 19.48 8.55 2.25
C ALA A 50 19.05 8.84 3.71
N PRO A 51 18.91 10.11 4.10
CA PRO A 51 18.53 10.47 5.47
C PRO A 51 17.06 10.19 5.79
N ALA A 52 16.23 9.92 4.78
CA ALA A 52 14.80 9.66 4.91
C ALA A 52 14.31 8.74 3.78
N VAL A 53 13.16 8.11 4.02
CA VAL A 53 12.46 7.30 3.01
C VAL A 53 11.86 8.22 1.94
N GLY A 54 12.18 7.94 0.68
CA GLY A 54 11.64 8.60 -0.51
C GLY A 54 10.69 7.69 -1.30
N PRO A 55 9.95 8.25 -2.29
CA PRO A 55 9.07 7.46 -3.16
C PRO A 55 9.81 6.33 -3.89
N GLU A 56 11.08 6.53 -4.25
CA GLU A 56 11.93 5.54 -4.91
C GLU A 56 12.13 4.26 -4.09
N ASP A 57 12.08 4.34 -2.75
CA ASP A 57 12.19 3.17 -1.87
C ASP A 57 10.98 2.25 -2.01
N VAL A 58 9.79 2.85 -2.03
CA VAL A 58 8.53 2.12 -2.22
C VAL A 58 8.45 1.56 -3.64
N LEU A 59 8.85 2.34 -4.65
CA LEU A 59 8.91 1.86 -6.04
C LEU A 59 9.88 0.67 -6.18
N PHE A 60 11.01 0.69 -5.48
CA PHE A 60 11.97 -0.42 -5.46
C PHE A 60 11.39 -1.68 -4.82
N LEU A 61 10.61 -1.57 -3.74
CA LEU A 61 9.93 -2.73 -3.15
C LEU A 61 8.91 -3.35 -4.14
N MET A 62 8.26 -2.52 -4.96
CA MET A 62 7.25 -2.95 -5.93
C MET A 62 7.84 -3.58 -7.22
N ARG A 63 9.18 -3.60 -7.38
CA ARG A 63 9.87 -4.02 -8.63
C ARG A 63 9.50 -5.43 -9.12
N ASN A 64 9.11 -6.33 -8.22
CA ASN A 64 8.77 -7.71 -8.56
C ASN A 64 7.38 -7.83 -9.21
N ASN A 65 6.51 -6.81 -9.09
CA ASN A 65 5.20 -6.76 -9.72
C ASN A 65 5.12 -5.59 -10.70
N ILE A 66 5.60 -5.84 -11.92
CA ILE A 66 5.72 -4.81 -12.96
C ILE A 66 4.37 -4.16 -13.30
N ILE A 67 3.26 -4.91 -13.24
CA ILE A 67 1.92 -4.38 -13.55
C ILE A 67 1.48 -3.41 -12.45
N ALA A 68 1.63 -3.78 -11.18
CA ALA A 68 1.30 -2.91 -10.05
C ALA A 68 2.21 -1.68 -10.01
N LEU A 69 3.50 -1.86 -10.27
CA LEU A 69 4.47 -0.75 -10.34
C LEU A 69 4.09 0.26 -11.43
N LYS A 70 3.75 -0.20 -12.64
CA LYS A 70 3.29 0.68 -13.72
C LYS A 70 2.04 1.48 -13.32
N ARG A 71 1.06 0.81 -12.71
CA ARG A 71 -0.15 1.48 -12.20
C ARG A 71 0.21 2.57 -11.18
N LEU A 72 1.09 2.26 -10.23
CA LEU A 72 1.53 3.21 -9.20
C LEU A 72 2.19 4.45 -9.82
N ILE A 73 3.09 4.25 -10.78
CA ILE A 73 3.74 5.36 -11.51
C ILE A 73 2.72 6.22 -12.24
N SER A 74 1.75 5.61 -12.94
CA SER A 74 0.64 6.32 -13.59
C SER A 74 -0.17 7.16 -12.60
N TYR A 75 -0.47 6.62 -11.41
CA TYR A 75 -1.24 7.34 -10.38
C TYR A 75 -0.49 8.54 -9.79
N LEU A 76 0.84 8.46 -9.68
CA LEU A 76 1.66 9.54 -9.13
C LEU A 76 1.84 10.72 -10.10
N GLY A 77 1.36 10.61 -11.35
CA GLY A 77 1.63 11.62 -12.38
C GLY A 77 3.11 11.74 -12.73
N ALA A 78 3.93 10.79 -12.26
CA ALA A 78 5.33 10.68 -12.60
C ALA A 78 5.41 10.27 -14.09
N SER A 79 5.52 11.27 -14.95
CA SER A 79 5.90 11.05 -16.34
C SER A 79 7.33 10.53 -16.32
N LEU A 80 7.52 9.23 -16.57
CA LEU A 80 8.82 8.69 -16.92
C LEU A 80 9.26 9.25 -18.27
#